data_AF-A0AAX2UI51-F1
#
_entry.id   AF-A0AAX2UI51-F1
#
_cell.length_a   1.000
_cell.length_b   1.000
_cell.length_c   1.000
_cell.angle_alpha   90.00
_cell.angle_beta   90.00
_cell.angle_gamma   90.00
#
_symmetry.space_group_name_H-M   'P 1'
#
loop_
_entity.id
_entity.type
_entity.pdbx_description
1 polymer ?
#
loop_
_entity_poly.entity_id
_entity_poly.type
_entity_poly.pdbx_seq_one_letter_code
_entity_poly.pdbx_strand_id
1 'polypeptide(L)'
;MVNVKELEELRAENERHDYLRAYCEVVESAEAKLYPVNINWALNYVKDYNLCAYDNYYSAGIYLSEALESFQEKYEDIEKSEKYREFIGREGLFLAIGEKVLKEANSFLEGRGLKEFNKVNFYSDGVNLSIDNNQEHLKEELDTLLKELDLNEIEQELSVREGRDESFLNLKHLIYLINEAYGD
;
A
#
# COMPACT_ATOMS: atom_id res chain seq x y z
N MET A 1 -35.35 16.73 -11.75
CA MET A 1 -34.70 16.85 -10.42
C MET A 1 -34.29 15.46 -10.01
N VAL A 2 -33.00 15.23 -9.73
CA VAL A 2 -32.56 13.95 -9.19
C VAL A 2 -32.88 13.92 -7.70
N ASN A 3 -33.47 12.83 -7.22
CA ASN A 3 -33.76 12.66 -5.81
C ASN A 3 -32.45 12.40 -5.05
N VAL A 4 -32.02 13.39 -4.26
CA VAL A 4 -30.74 13.35 -3.52
C VAL A 4 -30.66 12.13 -2.60
N LYS A 5 -31.78 11.74 -2.00
CA LYS A 5 -31.84 10.57 -1.10
C LYS A 5 -31.61 9.26 -1.85
N GLU A 6 -32.23 9.09 -3.02
CA GLU A 6 -32.03 7.89 -3.86
C GLU A 6 -30.57 7.80 -4.35
N LEU A 7 -29.92 8.93 -4.66
CA LEU A 7 -28.51 8.94 -5.02
C LEU A 7 -27.58 8.52 -3.87
N GLU A 8 -27.86 8.95 -2.64
CA GLU A 8 -27.08 8.56 -1.46
C GLU A 8 -27.21 7.08 -1.16
N GLU A 9 -28.43 6.53 -1.24
CA GLU A 9 -28.69 5.10 -1.08
C GLU A 9 -27.94 4.26 -2.13
N LEU A 10 -27.97 4.67 -3.39
CA LEU A 10 -27.23 4.01 -4.47
C LEU A 10 -25.71 4.06 -4.27
N ARG A 11 -25.17 5.17 -3.76
CA ARG A 11 -23.73 5.30 -3.47
C ARG A 11 -23.30 4.34 -2.37
N ALA A 12 -24.06 4.26 -1.28
CA ALA A 12 -23.78 3.35 -0.17
C ALA A 12 -23.88 1.88 -0.58
N GLU A 13 -24.87 1.54 -1.42
CA GLU A 13 -25.00 0.19 -1.97
C GLU A 13 -23.82 -0.16 -2.89
N ASN A 14 -23.41 0.77 -3.75
CA ASN A 14 -22.25 0.56 -4.62
C ASN A 14 -20.96 0.36 -3.82
N GLU A 15 -20.70 1.20 -2.82
CA GLU A 15 -19.51 1.06 -1.96
C GLU A 15 -19.50 -0.29 -1.23
N ARG A 16 -20.67 -0.77 -0.78
CA ARG A 16 -20.79 -2.11 -0.18
C ARG A 16 -20.49 -3.22 -1.18
N HIS A 17 -20.95 -3.11 -2.43
CA HIS A 17 -20.64 -4.09 -3.47
C HIS A 17 -19.15 -4.10 -3.81
N ASP A 18 -18.54 -2.93 -3.93
CA ASP A 18 -17.09 -2.79 -4.15
C ASP A 18 -16.30 -3.44 -3.01
N TYR A 19 -16.71 -3.21 -1.75
CA TYR A 19 -16.12 -3.86 -0.58
C TYR A 19 -16.22 -5.39 -0.64
N LEU A 20 -17.41 -5.93 -0.92
CA LEU A 20 -17.60 -7.38 -0.97
C LEU A 20 -16.77 -8.03 -2.07
N ARG A 21 -16.68 -7.37 -3.24
CA ARG A 21 -15.85 -7.82 -4.35
C ARG A 21 -14.36 -7.82 -3.97
N ALA A 22 -13.88 -6.73 -3.40
CA ALA A 22 -12.51 -6.60 -2.93
C ALA A 22 -12.16 -7.65 -1.87
N TYR A 23 -13.09 -7.92 -0.95
CA TYR A 23 -12.92 -8.97 0.05
C TYR A 23 -12.76 -10.36 -0.59
N CYS A 24 -13.61 -10.69 -1.57
CA CYS A 24 -13.51 -11.96 -2.28
C CYS A 24 -12.17 -12.08 -3.03
N GLU A 25 -11.76 -11.04 -3.76
CA GLU A 25 -10.50 -11.01 -4.50
C GLU A 25 -9.30 -11.33 -3.60
N VAL A 26 -9.21 -10.66 -2.44
CA VAL A 26 -8.10 -10.84 -1.49
C VAL A 26 -8.11 -12.23 -0.87
N VAL A 27 -9.28 -12.79 -0.59
CA VAL A 27 -9.40 -14.17 -0.07
C VAL A 27 -9.01 -15.20 -1.13
N GLU A 28 -9.35 -14.96 -2.40
CA GLU A 28 -9.05 -15.86 -3.50
C GLU A 28 -7.56 -15.87 -3.87
N SER A 29 -6.88 -14.71 -3.78
CA SER A 29 -5.42 -14.62 -3.97
C SER A 29 -4.62 -15.20 -2.80
N ALA A 30 -5.22 -15.41 -1.62
CA ALA A 30 -4.47 -15.81 -0.44
C ALA A 30 -4.23 -17.33 -0.34
N GLU A 31 -2.97 -17.74 -0.24
CA GLU A 31 -2.61 -19.13 0.03
C GLU A 31 -2.84 -19.59 1.49
N ALA A 32 -3.10 -18.64 2.39
CA ALA A 32 -3.35 -18.89 3.80
C ALA A 32 -4.70 -18.30 4.23
N LYS A 33 -5.26 -18.87 5.31
CA LYS A 33 -6.48 -18.32 5.89
C LYS A 33 -6.18 -16.96 6.52
N LEU A 34 -6.73 -15.92 5.92
CA LEU A 34 -6.70 -14.55 6.43
C LEU A 34 -7.81 -14.33 7.46
N TYR A 35 -7.52 -13.52 8.49
CA TYR A 35 -8.57 -13.07 9.41
C TYR A 35 -9.42 -11.96 8.75
N PRO A 36 -10.77 -12.05 8.79
CA PRO A 36 -11.63 -11.04 8.17
C PRO A 36 -11.36 -9.61 8.65
N VAL A 37 -11.00 -9.44 9.93
CA VAL A 37 -10.67 -8.14 10.50
C VAL A 37 -9.40 -7.54 9.88
N ASN A 38 -8.40 -8.38 9.57
CA ASN A 38 -7.15 -7.92 8.96
C ASN A 38 -7.35 -7.54 7.49
N ILE A 39 -8.19 -8.29 6.76
CA ILE A 39 -8.60 -7.91 5.39
C ILE A 39 -9.28 -6.54 5.41
N ASN A 40 -10.21 -6.33 6.34
CA ASN A 40 -10.90 -5.06 6.46
C ASN A 40 -9.94 -3.89 6.75
N TRP A 41 -9.00 -4.07 7.68
CA TRP A 41 -8.00 -3.05 7.99
C TRP A 41 -7.09 -2.78 6.79
N ALA A 42 -6.63 -3.82 6.09
CA ALA A 42 -5.77 -3.67 4.92
C ALA A 42 -6.48 -2.96 3.75
N LEU A 43 -7.74 -3.31 3.46
CA LEU A 43 -8.54 -2.64 2.44
C LEU A 43 -8.77 -1.17 2.76
N ASN A 44 -9.11 -0.85 4.02
CA ASN A 44 -9.23 0.54 4.47
C ASN A 44 -7.90 1.27 4.35
N TYR A 45 -6.79 0.64 4.75
CA TYR A 45 -5.47 1.24 4.67
C TYR A 45 -5.11 1.66 3.24
N VAL A 46 -5.25 0.75 2.27
CA VAL A 46 -4.95 1.03 0.86
C VAL A 46 -5.81 2.19 0.34
N LYS A 47 -7.13 2.15 0.63
CA LYS A 47 -8.10 3.17 0.23
C LYS A 47 -7.82 4.53 0.87
N ASP A 48 -7.62 4.56 2.19
CA ASP A 48 -7.49 5.79 2.98
C ASP A 48 -6.17 6.53 2.67
N TYR A 49 -5.10 5.79 2.40
CA TYR A 49 -3.82 6.35 1.94
C TYR A 49 -3.74 6.53 0.42
N ASN A 50 -4.77 6.11 -0.31
CA ASN A 50 -4.85 6.23 -1.77
C ASN A 50 -3.60 5.69 -2.49
N LEU A 51 -3.10 4.53 -2.06
CA LEU A 51 -1.88 3.93 -2.61
C LEU A 51 -2.08 3.70 -4.11
N CYS A 52 -1.15 4.16 -4.95
CA CYS A 52 -1.25 4.20 -6.41
C CYS A 52 -2.61 4.67 -6.97
N ALA A 53 -3.27 5.65 -6.32
CA ALA A 53 -4.57 6.18 -6.74
C ALA A 53 -5.74 5.19 -6.59
N TYR A 54 -5.56 4.10 -5.82
CA TYR A 54 -6.60 3.12 -5.52
C TYR A 54 -7.54 3.64 -4.41
N ASP A 55 -8.34 4.66 -4.72
CA ASP A 55 -9.17 5.47 -3.78
C ASP A 55 -10.52 4.87 -3.35
N ASN A 56 -10.85 3.67 -3.81
CA ASN A 56 -12.10 2.98 -3.50
C ASN A 56 -11.85 1.50 -3.19
N TYR A 57 -12.88 0.79 -2.70
CA TYR A 57 -12.69 -0.61 -2.31
C TYR A 57 -12.37 -1.52 -3.49
N TYR A 58 -13.03 -1.32 -4.65
CA TYR A 58 -12.79 -2.16 -5.81
C TYR A 58 -11.32 -2.10 -6.23
N SER A 59 -10.79 -0.89 -6.34
CA SER A 59 -9.38 -0.68 -6.59
C SER A 59 -8.53 -1.25 -5.44
N ALA A 60 -8.82 -0.91 -4.18
CA ALA A 60 -8.02 -1.38 -3.05
C ALA A 60 -7.87 -2.91 -2.99
N GLY A 61 -8.90 -3.65 -3.39
CA GLY A 61 -8.85 -5.11 -3.55
C GLY A 61 -7.80 -5.57 -4.56
N ILE A 62 -7.78 -4.96 -5.76
CA ILE A 62 -6.79 -5.26 -6.81
C ILE A 62 -5.37 -5.02 -6.29
N TYR A 63 -5.12 -3.84 -5.71
CA TYR A 63 -3.81 -3.49 -5.17
C TYR A 63 -3.33 -4.50 -4.13
N LEU A 64 -4.22 -4.89 -3.21
CA LEU A 64 -3.91 -5.81 -2.13
C LEU A 64 -3.67 -7.25 -2.62
N SER A 65 -4.45 -7.71 -3.60
CA SER A 65 -4.23 -9.02 -4.23
C SER A 65 -2.89 -9.07 -4.96
N GLU A 66 -2.56 -8.07 -5.77
CA GLU A 66 -1.25 -7.99 -6.44
C GLU A 66 -0.08 -7.95 -5.44
N ALA A 67 -0.25 -7.22 -4.33
CA ALA A 67 0.73 -7.15 -3.26
C ALA A 67 0.93 -8.53 -2.62
N LEU A 68 -0.17 -9.22 -2.31
CA LEU A 68 -0.16 -10.51 -1.63
C LEU A 68 0.45 -11.60 -2.50
N GLU A 69 0.10 -11.67 -3.78
CA GLU A 69 0.65 -12.62 -4.75
C GLU A 69 2.16 -12.45 -4.87
N SER A 70 2.63 -11.21 -5.10
CA SER A 70 4.06 -10.91 -5.19
C SER A 70 4.81 -11.26 -3.90
N PHE A 71 4.16 -11.04 -2.75
CA PHE A 71 4.74 -11.34 -1.45
C PHE A 71 4.86 -12.86 -1.24
N GLN A 72 3.83 -13.63 -1.54
CA GLN A 72 3.82 -15.09 -1.40
C GLN A 72 4.87 -15.75 -2.29
N GLU A 73 4.94 -15.38 -3.58
CA GLU A 73 5.96 -15.88 -4.51
C GLU A 73 7.40 -15.74 -3.99
N LYS A 74 7.71 -14.64 -3.29
CA LYS A 74 9.03 -14.41 -2.67
C LYS A 74 9.38 -15.41 -1.57
N TYR A 75 8.37 -16.03 -0.96
CA TYR A 75 8.50 -16.97 0.16
C TYR A 75 8.05 -18.40 -0.20
N GLU A 76 7.90 -18.71 -1.50
CA GLU A 76 7.42 -20.01 -2.02
C GLU A 76 8.16 -21.23 -1.42
N ASP A 77 9.46 -21.09 -1.13
CA ASP A 77 10.27 -22.15 -0.54
C ASP A 77 10.00 -22.42 0.96
N ILE A 78 9.29 -21.52 1.66
CA ILE A 78 9.03 -21.55 3.12
C ILE A 78 7.55 -21.90 3.44
N GLU A 79 6.69 -21.86 2.42
CA GLU A 79 5.20 -21.95 2.47
C GLU A 79 4.60 -23.21 3.11
N LYS A 80 5.42 -24.25 3.34
CA LYS A 80 4.93 -25.54 3.84
C LYS A 80 4.82 -25.63 5.37
N SER A 81 5.24 -24.60 6.11
CA SER A 81 5.14 -24.61 7.57
C SER A 81 3.85 -23.95 8.08
N GLU A 82 3.22 -24.55 9.08
CA GLU A 82 2.05 -23.97 9.78
C GLU A 82 2.36 -22.57 10.33
N LYS A 83 3.58 -22.36 10.81
CA LYS A 83 4.09 -21.06 11.28
C LYS A 83 4.08 -19.99 10.19
N TYR A 84 4.43 -20.34 8.96
CA TYR A 84 4.39 -19.41 7.84
C TYR A 84 2.94 -19.00 7.52
N ARG A 85 2.02 -19.97 7.49
CA ARG A 85 0.59 -19.67 7.25
C ARG A 85 -0.03 -18.83 8.35
N GLU A 86 0.34 -19.07 9.61
CA GLU A 86 -0.07 -18.22 10.74
C GLU A 86 0.48 -16.80 10.62
N PHE A 87 1.74 -16.65 10.20
CA PHE A 87 2.36 -15.37 9.94
C PHE A 87 1.66 -14.60 8.82
N ILE A 88 1.42 -15.22 7.66
CA ILE A 88 0.66 -14.61 6.55
C ILE A 88 -0.73 -14.20 7.01
N GLY A 89 -1.42 -15.09 7.75
CA GLY A 89 -2.77 -14.82 8.26
C GLY A 89 -2.85 -13.61 9.20
N ARG A 90 -1.77 -13.31 9.94
CA ARG A 90 -1.73 -12.21 10.92
C ARG A 90 -1.15 -10.92 10.37
N GLU A 91 0.06 -10.97 9.83
CA GLU A 91 0.87 -9.78 9.50
C GLU A 91 1.11 -9.65 7.99
N GLY A 92 0.94 -10.75 7.24
CA GLY A 92 1.32 -10.84 5.83
C GLY A 92 0.71 -9.78 4.92
N LEU A 93 -0.56 -9.42 5.13
CA LEU A 93 -1.24 -8.41 4.30
C LEU A 93 -0.55 -7.04 4.37
N PHE A 94 -0.20 -6.57 5.56
CA PHE A 94 0.43 -5.27 5.72
C PHE A 94 1.88 -5.29 5.28
N LEU A 95 2.59 -6.39 5.51
CA LEU A 95 3.95 -6.54 5.01
C LEU A 95 3.99 -6.59 3.48
N ALA A 96 3.03 -7.26 2.85
CA ALA A 96 2.83 -7.24 1.41
C ALA A 96 2.55 -5.81 0.89
N ILE A 97 1.68 -5.04 1.58
CA ILE A 97 1.46 -3.62 1.28
C ILE A 97 2.78 -2.85 1.34
N GLY A 98 3.58 -3.02 2.40
CA GLY A 98 4.86 -2.35 2.57
C GLY A 98 5.84 -2.66 1.43
N GLU A 99 5.97 -3.93 1.06
CA GLU A 99 6.83 -4.33 -0.05
C GLU A 99 6.37 -3.73 -1.39
N LYS A 100 5.06 -3.71 -1.67
CA LYS A 100 4.51 -3.06 -2.87
C LYS A 100 4.72 -1.54 -2.82
N VAL A 101 4.54 -0.89 -1.66
CA VAL A 101 4.83 0.55 -1.49
C VAL A 101 6.28 0.87 -1.83
N LEU A 102 7.23 0.11 -1.28
CA LEU A 102 8.66 0.30 -1.58
C LEU A 102 8.96 0.10 -3.06
N LYS A 103 8.43 -0.96 -3.68
CA LYS A 103 8.64 -1.27 -5.09
C LYS A 103 8.16 -0.14 -5.99
N GLU A 104 6.92 0.32 -5.79
CA GLU A 104 6.33 1.39 -6.60
C GLU A 104 7.05 2.73 -6.38
N ALA A 105 7.39 3.05 -5.13
CA ALA A 105 8.18 4.24 -4.82
C ALA A 105 9.55 4.22 -5.52
N ASN A 106 10.24 3.08 -5.52
CA ASN A 106 11.52 2.94 -6.20
C ASN A 106 11.38 3.01 -7.73
N SER A 107 10.33 2.42 -8.33
CA SER A 107 10.07 2.58 -9.77
C SER A 107 9.86 4.04 -10.17
N PHE A 108 9.17 4.83 -9.33
CA PHE A 108 9.03 6.26 -9.55
C PHE A 108 10.38 7.01 -9.49
N LEU A 109 11.21 6.69 -8.51
CA LEU A 109 12.54 7.30 -8.34
C LEU A 109 13.47 6.94 -9.52
N GLU A 110 13.50 5.66 -9.91
CA GLU A 110 14.25 5.17 -11.06
C GLU A 110 13.85 5.89 -12.35
N GLY A 111 12.54 6.02 -12.60
CA GLY A 111 12.01 6.73 -13.76
C GLY A 111 12.45 8.20 -13.86
N ARG A 112 12.91 8.77 -12.75
CA ARG A 112 13.41 10.16 -12.65
C ARG A 112 14.93 10.26 -12.47
N GLY A 113 15.64 9.13 -12.51
CA GLY A 113 17.10 9.09 -12.31
C GLY A 113 17.53 9.47 -10.90
N LEU A 114 16.65 9.30 -9.92
CA LEU A 114 16.91 9.56 -8.50
C LEU A 114 17.37 8.28 -7.80
N LYS A 115 18.05 8.46 -6.67
CA LYS A 115 18.52 7.33 -5.86
C LYS A 115 17.34 6.62 -5.17
N GLU A 116 17.23 5.31 -5.40
CA GLU A 116 16.26 4.42 -4.76
C GLU A 116 16.59 4.14 -3.29
N PHE A 117 15.59 3.71 -2.52
CA PHE A 117 15.79 3.17 -1.17
C PHE A 117 16.27 1.72 -1.25
N ASN A 118 17.38 1.41 -0.57
CA ASN A 118 18.02 0.10 -0.69
C ASN A 118 17.20 -1.02 -0.05
N LYS A 119 16.88 -0.87 1.24
CA LYS A 119 16.13 -1.85 2.03
C LYS A 119 15.38 -1.17 3.15
N VAL A 120 14.08 -1.39 3.19
CA VAL A 120 13.17 -0.99 4.27
C VAL A 120 12.63 -2.26 4.91
N ASN A 121 12.84 -2.42 6.22
CA ASN A 121 12.23 -3.50 6.98
C ASN A 121 10.91 -2.97 7.54
N PHE A 122 9.83 -3.53 7.04
CA PHE A 122 8.50 -3.24 7.53
C PHE A 122 8.14 -4.13 8.72
N TYR A 123 7.30 -3.60 9.59
CA TYR A 123 6.67 -4.30 10.70
C TYR A 123 5.16 -4.08 10.67
N SER A 124 4.40 -5.07 11.15
CA SER A 124 2.96 -4.98 11.33
C SER A 124 2.51 -5.67 12.61
N ASP A 125 1.49 -5.11 13.24
CA ASP A 125 0.73 -5.73 14.34
C ASP A 125 -0.59 -6.38 13.84
N GLY A 126 -0.79 -6.44 12.52
CA GLY A 126 -1.98 -6.96 11.86
C GLY A 126 -3.10 -5.93 11.65
N VAL A 127 -2.94 -4.70 12.11
CA VAL A 127 -3.89 -3.59 11.86
C VAL A 127 -3.24 -2.35 11.28
N ASN A 128 -1.92 -2.21 11.39
CA ASN A 128 -1.17 -1.11 10.80
C ASN A 128 0.16 -1.57 10.19
N LEU A 129 0.76 -0.71 9.38
CA LEU A 129 2.09 -0.85 8.81
C LEU A 129 3.02 0.19 9.41
N SER A 130 4.25 -0.21 9.74
CA SER A 130 5.29 0.67 10.27
C SER A 130 6.67 0.24 9.78
N ILE A 131 7.69 1.07 10.01
CA ILE A 131 9.09 0.78 9.69
C ILE A 131 9.87 0.46 10.96
N ASP A 132 10.80 -0.50 10.87
CA ASP A 132 11.76 -0.77 11.94
C ASP A 132 12.71 0.41 12.13
N ASN A 133 12.57 1.11 13.26
CA ASN A 133 13.34 2.30 13.58
C ASN A 133 14.83 2.04 13.87
N ASN A 134 15.30 0.79 13.86
CA ASN A 134 16.73 0.47 14.00
C ASN A 134 17.53 0.67 12.70
N GLN A 135 16.90 1.13 11.62
CA GLN A 135 17.53 1.37 10.31
C GLN A 135 17.99 2.82 10.12
N GLU A 136 19.03 3.25 10.85
CA GLU A 136 19.52 4.65 10.83
C GLU A 136 19.76 5.22 9.41
N HIS A 137 20.14 4.38 8.44
CA HIS A 137 20.36 4.80 7.05
C HIS A 137 19.12 5.37 6.35
N LEU A 138 17.91 4.99 6.77
CA LEU A 138 16.68 5.41 6.09
C LEU A 138 16.40 6.91 6.23
N LYS A 139 16.68 7.50 7.40
CA LYS A 139 16.50 8.94 7.59
C LYS A 139 17.52 9.73 6.75
N GLU A 140 18.77 9.26 6.67
CA GLU A 140 19.79 9.88 5.83
C GLU A 140 19.47 9.79 4.33
N GLU A 141 18.94 8.63 3.88
CA GLU A 141 18.47 8.44 2.50
C GLU A 141 17.31 9.40 2.18
N LEU A 142 16.34 9.52 3.10
CA LEU A 142 15.22 10.45 2.95
C LEU A 142 15.68 11.92 2.91
N ASP A 143 16.53 12.33 3.86
CA ASP A 143 17.02 13.72 3.94
C ASP A 143 17.86 14.10 2.71
N THR A 144 18.52 13.13 2.07
CA THR A 144 19.23 13.33 0.81
C THR A 144 18.25 13.48 -0.34
N LEU A 145 17.27 12.58 -0.44
CA LEU A 145 16.23 12.63 -1.47
C LEU A 145 15.46 13.96 -1.44
N LEU A 146 15.05 14.43 -0.27
CA LEU A 146 14.28 15.67 -0.11
C LEU A 146 15.08 16.95 -0.43
N LYS A 147 16.41 16.88 -0.58
CA LYS A 147 17.23 17.99 -1.10
C LYS A 147 17.23 18.06 -2.63
N GLU A 148 17.02 16.92 -3.28
CA GLU A 148 17.04 16.77 -4.73
C GLU A 148 15.63 16.83 -5.34
N LEU A 149 14.60 16.64 -4.52
CA LEU A 149 13.22 16.47 -4.93
C LEU A 149 12.29 17.55 -4.36
N ASP A 150 11.64 18.32 -5.23
CA ASP A 150 10.54 19.23 -4.85
C ASP A 150 9.19 18.52 -5.01
N LEU A 151 8.63 18.05 -3.89
CA LEU A 151 7.35 17.34 -3.87
C LEU A 151 6.19 18.17 -4.46
N ASN A 152 6.21 19.50 -4.29
CA ASN A 152 5.12 20.36 -4.75
C ASN A 152 5.16 20.57 -6.25
N GLU A 153 6.36 20.76 -6.82
CA GLU A 153 6.54 20.87 -8.27
C GLU A 153 6.05 19.59 -8.97
N ILE A 154 6.42 18.45 -8.41
CA ILE A 154 6.01 17.14 -8.90
C ILE A 154 4.50 16.94 -8.82
N GLU A 155 3.88 17.28 -7.69
CA GLU A 155 2.43 17.15 -7.53
C GLU A 155 1.67 18.02 -8.54
N GLN A 156 2.20 19.21 -8.87
CA GLN A 156 1.65 20.06 -9.93
C GLN A 156 1.82 19.44 -11.31
N GLU A 157 3.00 18.90 -11.63
CA GLU A 157 3.28 18.20 -12.89
C GLU A 157 2.31 17.03 -13.12
N LEU A 158 2.16 16.16 -12.12
CA LEU A 158 1.35 14.92 -12.21
C LEU A 158 -0.17 15.19 -12.15
N SER A 159 -0.59 16.40 -11.76
CA SER A 159 -2.01 16.78 -11.74
C SER A 159 -2.64 16.90 -13.14
N VAL A 160 -1.81 16.99 -14.19
CA VAL A 160 -2.26 17.05 -15.59
C VAL A 160 -2.52 15.62 -16.11
N ARG A 161 -3.69 15.39 -16.72
CA ARG A 161 -4.20 14.05 -17.12
C ARG A 161 -3.23 13.16 -17.92
N GLU A 162 -2.29 13.73 -18.67
CA GLU A 162 -1.34 12.98 -19.52
C GLU A 162 -0.07 12.57 -18.78
N GLY A 163 0.12 13.00 -17.53
CA GLY A 163 1.34 12.76 -16.74
C GLY A 163 1.11 12.04 -15.42
N ARG A 164 0.00 11.31 -15.22
CA ARG A 164 -0.21 10.58 -13.96
C ARG A 164 0.79 9.42 -13.83
N ASP A 165 1.74 9.59 -12.94
CA ASP A 165 2.50 8.50 -12.35
C ASP A 165 1.94 8.24 -10.95
N GLU A 166 1.05 7.25 -10.85
CA GLU A 166 0.34 6.93 -9.61
C GLU A 166 1.30 6.37 -8.55
N SER A 167 2.45 5.83 -8.95
CA SER A 167 3.49 5.34 -8.04
C SER A 167 4.11 6.45 -7.19
N PHE A 168 3.94 7.73 -7.57
CA PHE A 168 4.26 8.88 -6.71
C PHE A 168 3.51 8.86 -5.38
N LEU A 169 2.26 8.39 -5.36
CA LEU A 169 1.47 8.30 -4.14
C LEU A 169 2.08 7.30 -3.15
N ASN A 170 2.70 6.24 -3.67
CA ASN A 170 3.45 5.29 -2.85
C ASN A 170 4.76 5.88 -2.33
N LEU A 171 5.44 6.75 -3.10
CA LEU A 171 6.58 7.52 -2.59
C LEU A 171 6.14 8.45 -1.44
N LYS A 172 5.05 9.21 -1.60
CA LYS A 172 4.51 10.07 -0.53
C LYS A 172 4.21 9.25 0.72
N HIS A 173 3.62 8.07 0.55
CA HIS A 173 3.31 7.18 1.66
C HIS A 173 4.56 6.59 2.34
N LEU A 174 5.58 6.21 1.57
CA LEU A 174 6.86 5.76 2.11
C LEU A 174 7.55 6.85 2.94
N ILE A 175 7.55 8.10 2.43
CA ILE A 175 8.06 9.27 3.16
C ILE A 175 7.30 9.44 4.48
N TYR A 176 5.97 9.33 4.46
CA TYR A 176 5.14 9.37 5.67
C TYR A 176 5.57 8.29 6.68
N LEU A 177 5.71 7.03 6.26
CA LEU A 177 6.13 5.94 7.14
C LEU A 177 7.53 6.14 7.74
N ILE A 178 8.49 6.67 6.96
CA ILE A 178 9.84 6.96 7.46
C ILE A 178 9.79 8.09 8.48
N ASN A 179 9.05 9.17 8.21
CA ASN A 179 8.92 10.28 9.16
C ASN A 179 8.25 9.85 10.47
N GLU A 180 7.20 9.02 10.41
CA GLU A 180 6.56 8.47 11.61
C GLU A 180 7.53 7.59 12.44
N ALA A 181 8.44 6.85 11.79
CA ALA A 181 9.38 5.97 12.47
C ALA A 181 10.57 6.70 13.13
N TYR A 182 11.03 7.81 12.54
CA TYR A 182 12.24 8.53 12.97
C TYR A 182 12.00 9.90 13.59
N GLY A 183 10.78 10.42 13.48
CA GLY A 183 10.37 11.70 14.05
C GLY A 183 10.84 12.89 13.22
N ASP A 184 9.85 13.61 12.68
CA ASP A 184 9.74 15.07 12.77
C ASP A 184 8.37 15.41 13.38
#